data_AF-A0A350M2M8-F1
#
_entry.id   AF-A0A350M2M8-F1
#
_cell.length_a   1.000
_cell.length_b   1.000
_cell.length_c   1.000
_cell.angle_alpha   90.00
_cell.angle_beta   90.00
_cell.angle_gamma   90.00
#
_symmetry.space_group_name_H-M   'P 1'
#
loop_
_entity.id
_entity.type
_entity.pdbx_description
1 polymer ?
#
loop_
_entity_poly.entity_id
_entity_poly.type
_entity_poly.pdbx_seq_one_letter_code
_entity_poly.pdbx_strand_id
1 'polypeptide(L)'
;MTRYLLSLLVVAFALTGVSAFAQTPPPHSTLFYNNGIVYIDSSVTVQITGNTITTGPLSVFHNDGAVYVHFDTLFPSAAKGFTLDNDAVVNGNGYYEIEPDWTNNSISFNSGESHVNLMSDVEQLITGTQVSNFNILELRGDGIGTNRKKRMTINVNVYDSLSLNNRELATDSFVLSVQNTEST
;
A
#
# COMPACT_ATOMS: atom_id res chain seq x y z
N MET A 1 -54.73 21.13 -14.41
CA MET A 1 -53.65 20.21 -14.88
C MET A 1 -52.33 20.91 -14.58
N THR A 2 -51.79 20.70 -13.39
CA THR A 2 -50.65 21.49 -12.87
C THR A 2 -49.37 20.71 -13.10
N ARG A 3 -48.46 21.24 -13.92
CA ARG A 3 -47.17 20.59 -14.23
C ARG A 3 -46.18 20.87 -13.10
N TYR A 4 -45.69 19.83 -12.44
CA TYR A 4 -44.55 19.91 -11.53
C TYR A 4 -43.27 19.94 -12.37
N LEU A 5 -42.52 21.04 -12.27
CA LEU A 5 -41.15 21.11 -12.77
C LEU A 5 -40.25 20.43 -11.75
N LEU A 6 -39.69 19.28 -12.12
CA LEU A 6 -38.64 18.61 -11.35
C LEU A 6 -37.37 19.46 -11.47
N SER A 7 -37.05 20.27 -10.46
CA SER A 7 -35.79 21.01 -10.39
C SER A 7 -34.65 20.03 -10.10
N LEU A 8 -33.82 19.76 -11.10
CA LEU A 8 -32.57 19.03 -10.94
C LEU A 8 -31.61 19.88 -10.10
N LEU A 9 -31.37 19.47 -8.85
CA LEU A 9 -30.29 20.04 -8.03
C LEU A 9 -28.97 19.46 -8.54
N VAL A 10 -28.20 20.26 -9.28
CA VAL A 10 -26.80 19.97 -9.58
C VAL A 10 -25.97 20.49 -8.40
N VAL A 11 -25.49 19.58 -7.56
CA VAL A 11 -24.50 19.92 -6.53
C VAL A 11 -23.14 20.00 -7.23
N ALA A 12 -22.67 21.22 -7.48
CA ALA A 12 -21.29 21.45 -7.89
C ALA A 12 -20.40 21.44 -6.64
N PHE A 13 -19.54 20.42 -6.50
CA PHE A 13 -18.46 20.46 -5.52
C PHE A 13 -17.36 21.39 -6.04
N ALA A 14 -17.19 22.54 -5.39
CA ALA A 14 -15.97 23.32 -5.55
C ALA A 14 -14.88 22.68 -4.66
N LEU A 15 -14.05 21.82 -5.25
CA LEU A 15 -12.84 21.33 -4.59
C LEU A 15 -11.85 22.50 -4.46
N THR A 16 -11.79 23.11 -3.29
CA THR A 16 -10.68 24.00 -2.91
C THR A 16 -9.78 23.23 -1.95
N GLY A 17 -8.93 22.38 -2.52
CA GLY A 17 -7.99 21.55 -1.75
C GLY A 17 -7.63 20.27 -2.50
N VAL A 18 -6.33 20.14 -2.81
CA VAL A 18 -5.58 18.98 -3.31
C VAL A 18 -6.39 17.90 -4.04
N SER A 19 -6.28 17.92 -5.35
CA SER A 19 -6.80 16.91 -6.26
C SER A 19 -6.09 15.56 -6.09
N ALA A 20 -6.81 14.54 -5.62
CA ALA A 20 -6.50 13.15 -5.90
C ALA A 20 -7.07 12.80 -7.29
N PHE A 21 -6.38 13.22 -8.36
CA PHE A 21 -6.71 12.78 -9.72
C PHE A 21 -5.93 11.50 -10.03
N ALA A 22 -6.65 10.44 -10.40
CA ALA A 22 -6.08 9.39 -11.23
C ALA A 22 -5.50 10.07 -12.48
N GLN A 23 -4.17 10.06 -12.59
CA GLN A 23 -3.52 10.57 -13.79
C GLN A 23 -3.87 9.63 -14.95
N THR A 24 -4.01 10.14 -16.16
CA THR A 24 -3.78 9.34 -17.36
C THR A 24 -2.29 9.48 -17.68
N PRO A 25 -1.41 8.63 -17.14
CA PRO A 25 0.00 8.77 -17.47
C PRO A 25 0.20 8.19 -18.89
N PRO A 26 1.33 8.48 -19.57
CA PRO A 26 1.80 7.58 -20.62
C PRO A 26 1.79 6.15 -20.06
N PRO A 27 1.66 5.09 -20.88
CA PRO A 27 1.33 3.79 -20.33
C PRO A 27 2.39 3.46 -19.28
N HIS A 28 1.97 2.99 -18.11
CA HIS A 28 2.82 2.48 -17.03
C HIS A 28 3.56 3.53 -16.16
N SER A 29 3.09 3.81 -14.93
CA SER A 29 3.96 3.72 -13.72
C SER A 29 3.39 4.31 -12.41
N THR A 30 2.29 5.07 -12.37
CA THR A 30 1.63 5.48 -11.11
C THR A 30 0.17 5.81 -11.36
N LEU A 31 -0.75 5.00 -10.83
CA LEU A 31 -2.19 5.25 -10.94
C LEU A 31 -2.68 6.15 -9.80
N PHE A 32 -2.15 5.93 -8.60
CA PHE A 32 -2.48 6.72 -7.42
C PHE A 32 -1.26 7.51 -6.97
N TYR A 33 -1.37 8.84 -6.96
CA TYR A 33 -0.32 9.73 -6.51
C TYR A 33 -0.87 10.65 -5.43
N ASN A 34 -0.43 10.44 -4.19
CA ASN A 34 -0.79 11.24 -3.04
C ASN A 34 0.36 12.17 -2.65
N ASN A 35 0.12 13.47 -2.80
CA ASN A 35 0.99 14.55 -2.31
C ASN A 35 0.21 15.50 -1.38
N GLY A 36 -0.76 14.95 -0.65
CA GLY A 36 -1.63 15.66 0.27
C GLY A 36 -2.11 14.70 1.36
N ILE A 37 -3.32 14.90 1.85
CA ILE A 37 -3.85 14.11 2.96
C ILE A 37 -5.00 13.25 2.46
N VAL A 38 -4.88 11.94 2.66
CA VAL A 38 -5.90 10.94 2.36
C VAL A 38 -6.22 10.18 3.63
N TYR A 39 -7.51 10.13 3.98
CA TYR A 39 -8.06 9.34 5.08
C TYR A 39 -9.02 8.29 4.53
N ILE A 40 -8.77 7.03 4.87
CA ILE A 40 -9.60 5.89 4.51
C ILE A 40 -10.19 5.34 5.80
N ASP A 41 -11.49 5.52 5.99
CA ASP A 41 -12.21 5.01 7.17
C ASP A 41 -12.36 3.48 7.12
N SER A 42 -12.59 2.87 8.27
CA SER A 42 -12.78 1.45 8.51
C SER A 42 -13.78 0.74 7.58
N SER A 43 -14.83 1.43 7.12
CA SER A 43 -15.82 0.86 6.19
C SER A 43 -15.49 1.08 4.71
N VAL A 44 -14.33 1.64 4.38
CA VAL A 44 -13.96 2.01 3.01
C VAL A 44 -13.01 0.97 2.43
N THR A 45 -13.32 0.55 1.20
CA THR A 45 -12.42 -0.24 0.36
C THR A 45 -11.88 0.63 -0.77
N VAL A 46 -10.56 0.63 -0.93
CA VAL A 46 -9.85 1.28 -2.05
C VAL A 46 -9.16 0.21 -2.87
N GLN A 47 -9.42 0.19 -4.18
CA GLN A 47 -8.73 -0.68 -5.13
C GLN A 47 -7.91 0.16 -6.10
N ILE A 48 -6.63 -0.19 -6.23
CA ILE A 48 -5.67 0.47 -7.08
C ILE A 48 -5.08 -0.59 -8.01
N THR A 49 -5.42 -0.53 -9.30
CA THR A 49 -4.88 -1.41 -10.32
C THR A 49 -3.66 -0.75 -10.95
N GLY A 50 -2.51 -0.92 -10.32
CA GLY A 50 -1.25 -0.29 -10.69
C GLY A 50 -0.51 0.26 -9.48
N ASN A 51 0.46 1.11 -9.76
CA ASN A 51 1.37 1.63 -8.75
C ASN A 51 0.74 2.76 -7.93
N THR A 52 1.04 2.79 -6.64
CA THR A 52 0.66 3.86 -5.72
C THR A 52 1.88 4.50 -5.08
N ILE A 53 1.89 5.83 -5.04
CA ILE A 53 2.94 6.62 -4.42
C ILE A 53 2.30 7.61 -3.46
N THR A 54 2.72 7.57 -2.19
CA THR A 54 2.53 8.69 -1.26
C THR A 54 3.88 9.36 -1.05
N THR A 55 3.97 10.66 -1.35
CA THR A 55 5.25 11.37 -1.34
C THR A 55 5.15 12.80 -0.86
N GLY A 56 6.15 13.27 -0.14
CA GLY A 56 6.27 14.65 0.32
C GLY A 56 6.03 14.80 1.82
N PRO A 57 6.65 15.81 2.46
CA PRO A 57 6.67 15.95 3.92
C PRO A 57 5.33 16.36 4.54
N LEU A 58 4.36 16.77 3.72
CA LEU A 58 3.00 17.10 4.15
C LEU A 58 2.00 16.00 3.79
N SER A 59 2.48 14.92 3.18
CA SER A 59 1.65 13.88 2.64
C SER A 59 1.33 12.84 3.70
N VAL A 60 0.04 12.58 3.88
CA VAL A 60 -0.49 11.61 4.83
C VAL A 60 -1.37 10.64 4.06
N PHE A 61 -1.11 9.35 4.22
CA PHE A 61 -2.02 8.28 3.81
C PHE A 61 -2.41 7.51 5.07
N HIS A 62 -3.56 7.88 5.63
CA HIS A 62 -4.12 7.22 6.80
C HIS A 62 -5.13 6.16 6.34
N ASN A 63 -4.91 4.91 6.75
CA ASN A 63 -5.76 3.79 6.40
C ASN A 63 -6.24 3.04 7.63
N ASP A 64 -7.53 3.13 7.93
CA ASP A 64 -8.24 2.25 8.86
C ASP A 64 -9.15 1.25 8.13
N GLY A 65 -9.33 1.40 6.82
CA GLY A 65 -10.13 0.53 5.97
C GLY A 65 -9.32 -0.58 5.28
N ALA A 66 -9.68 -0.89 4.03
CA ALA A 66 -9.00 -1.91 3.22
C ALA A 66 -8.45 -1.32 1.91
N VAL A 67 -7.15 -1.48 1.68
CA VAL A 67 -6.45 -1.00 0.48
C VAL A 67 -5.88 -2.20 -0.28
N TYR A 68 -6.25 -2.29 -1.55
CA TYR A 68 -5.78 -3.32 -2.47
C TYR A 68 -4.96 -2.65 -3.56
N VAL A 69 -3.71 -3.08 -3.73
CA VAL A 69 -2.81 -2.64 -4.79
C VAL A 69 -2.44 -3.85 -5.63
N HIS A 70 -3.04 -3.95 -6.79
CA HIS A 70 -2.93 -5.10 -7.69
C HIS A 70 -2.22 -4.71 -8.98
N PHE A 71 -1.64 -5.68 -9.67
CA PHE A 71 -0.99 -5.42 -10.96
C PHE A 71 -1.99 -4.88 -11.99
N ASP A 72 -1.52 -3.95 -12.81
CA ASP A 72 -2.20 -3.63 -14.06
C ASP A 72 -1.82 -4.68 -15.12
N THR A 73 -2.80 -5.50 -15.50
CA THR A 73 -2.61 -6.57 -16.50
C THR A 73 -2.63 -6.07 -17.94
N LEU A 74 -3.18 -4.88 -18.18
CA LEU A 74 -3.19 -4.23 -19.49
C LEU A 74 -1.90 -3.44 -19.70
N PHE A 75 -1.39 -2.84 -18.63
CA PHE A 75 -0.20 -2.04 -18.64
C PHE A 75 0.81 -2.48 -17.55
N PRO A 76 1.50 -3.63 -17.72
CA PRO A 76 2.53 -4.08 -16.77
C PRO A 76 3.69 -3.07 -16.68
N SER A 77 3.79 -2.35 -15.56
CA SER A 77 4.92 -1.46 -15.28
C SER A 77 6.11 -2.24 -14.70
N ALA A 78 7.32 -1.72 -14.88
CA ALA A 78 8.58 -2.33 -14.40
C ALA A 78 8.79 -2.25 -12.87
N ALA A 79 7.70 -2.32 -12.09
CA ALA A 79 7.60 -2.26 -10.63
C ALA A 79 7.73 -0.86 -9.99
N LYS A 80 6.65 -0.43 -9.31
CA LYS A 80 6.64 0.26 -8.01
C LYS A 80 5.27 0.08 -7.35
N GLY A 81 5.04 -1.00 -6.59
CA GLY A 81 3.73 -1.32 -6.00
C GLY A 81 3.20 -0.27 -5.03
N PHE A 82 3.37 -0.50 -3.74
CA PHE A 82 3.05 0.49 -2.70
C PHE A 82 4.31 1.23 -2.29
N THR A 83 4.40 2.51 -2.62
CA THR A 83 5.59 3.33 -2.38
C THR A 83 5.32 4.47 -1.41
N LEU A 84 6.14 4.55 -0.36
CA LEU A 84 6.25 5.70 0.53
C LEU A 84 7.56 6.41 0.22
N ASP A 85 7.53 7.72 0.00
CA ASP A 85 8.71 8.47 -0.45
C ASP A 85 8.79 9.88 0.15
N ASN A 86 9.98 10.48 0.15
CA ASN A 86 10.22 11.88 0.54
C ASN A 86 9.46 12.34 1.80
N ASP A 87 9.69 11.66 2.93
CA ASP A 87 9.11 11.99 4.25
C ASP A 87 7.58 11.90 4.36
N ALA A 88 6.92 11.21 3.42
CA ALA A 88 5.49 10.89 3.53
C ALA A 88 5.17 10.08 4.78
N VAL A 89 4.02 10.37 5.40
CA VAL A 89 3.48 9.62 6.53
C VAL A 89 2.45 8.61 6.04
N VAL A 90 2.62 7.35 6.43
CA VAL A 90 1.58 6.32 6.25
C VAL A 90 1.30 5.71 7.61
N ASN A 91 0.03 5.69 7.99
CA ASN A 91 -0.41 5.27 9.31
C ASN A 91 -1.85 4.71 9.31
N GLY A 92 -2.29 4.22 10.46
CA GLY A 92 -3.63 3.66 10.66
C GLY A 92 -3.58 2.16 10.95
N ASN A 93 -4.74 1.58 11.18
CA ASN A 93 -4.91 0.20 11.64
C ASN A 93 -5.52 -0.72 10.58
N GLY A 94 -5.59 -0.24 9.34
CA GLY A 94 -6.27 -0.90 8.24
C GLY A 94 -5.53 -2.09 7.64
N TYR A 95 -6.15 -2.67 6.63
CA TYR A 95 -5.63 -3.77 5.84
C TYR A 95 -5.00 -3.27 4.55
N TYR A 96 -3.87 -3.86 4.18
CA TYR A 96 -3.17 -3.65 2.92
C TYR A 96 -2.94 -5.00 2.24
N GLU A 97 -3.41 -5.15 1.01
CA GLU A 97 -3.08 -6.29 0.15
C GLU A 97 -2.32 -5.80 -1.07
N ILE A 98 -1.06 -6.20 -1.17
CA ILE A 98 -0.14 -5.68 -2.17
C ILE A 98 0.38 -6.85 -3.02
N GLU A 99 0.10 -6.82 -4.32
CA GLU A 99 0.66 -7.76 -5.29
C GLU A 99 2.04 -7.34 -5.82
N PRO A 100 2.30 -6.05 -6.16
CA PRO A 100 3.64 -5.64 -6.57
C PRO A 100 4.53 -5.34 -5.36
N ASP A 101 5.70 -4.74 -5.55
CA ASP A 101 6.64 -4.53 -4.44
C ASP A 101 6.14 -3.57 -3.36
N TRP A 102 6.56 -3.82 -2.11
CA TRP A 102 6.48 -2.87 -1.01
C TRP A 102 7.76 -2.04 -0.98
N THR A 103 7.65 -0.71 -1.12
CA THR A 103 8.80 0.20 -1.13
C THR A 103 8.69 1.25 -0.02
N ASN A 104 9.60 1.22 0.96
CA ASN A 104 9.69 2.24 1.98
C ASN A 104 10.97 3.10 1.84
N ASN A 105 10.79 4.31 1.31
CA ASN A 105 11.83 5.35 1.28
C ASN A 105 11.55 6.49 2.26
N SER A 106 10.55 6.35 3.13
CA SER A 106 10.17 7.35 4.12
C SER A 106 10.42 6.86 5.55
N ILE A 107 10.87 7.75 6.42
CA ILE A 107 11.11 7.44 7.84
C ILE A 107 9.79 7.21 8.61
N SER A 108 8.66 7.63 8.04
CA SER A 108 7.39 7.79 8.76
C SER A 108 6.33 6.73 8.40
N PHE A 109 6.73 5.47 8.22
CA PHE A 109 5.76 4.37 8.25
C PHE A 109 5.47 3.96 9.70
N ASN A 110 4.26 4.27 10.16
CA ASN A 110 3.76 3.84 11.46
C ASN A 110 2.67 2.78 11.24
N SER A 111 3.00 1.52 11.48
CA SER A 111 2.08 0.42 11.20
C SER A 111 0.85 0.37 12.09
N GLY A 112 0.79 1.07 13.23
CA GLY A 112 -0.33 0.90 14.17
C GLY A 112 -0.62 -0.57 14.44
N GLU A 113 -1.89 -0.97 14.35
CA GLU A 113 -2.32 -2.37 14.39
C GLU A 113 -2.56 -2.97 12.98
N SER A 114 -2.05 -2.34 11.93
CA SER A 114 -2.32 -2.72 10.53
C SER A 114 -1.89 -4.14 10.16
N HIS A 115 -2.58 -4.67 9.15
CA HIS A 115 -2.26 -5.95 8.54
C HIS A 115 -1.82 -5.76 7.09
N VAL A 116 -0.58 -6.14 6.79
CA VAL A 116 -0.03 -6.16 5.44
C VAL A 116 0.07 -7.58 4.92
N ASN A 117 -0.62 -7.85 3.81
CA ASN A 117 -0.59 -9.10 3.06
C ASN A 117 0.16 -8.89 1.73
N LEU A 118 1.31 -9.54 1.57
CA LEU A 118 2.12 -9.52 0.36
C LEU A 118 1.84 -10.78 -0.47
N MET A 119 1.07 -10.63 -1.55
CA MET A 119 0.38 -11.77 -2.19
C MET A 119 0.84 -12.14 -3.61
N SER A 120 1.92 -11.54 -4.12
CA SER A 120 2.40 -11.82 -5.49
C SER A 120 2.69 -13.29 -5.80
N ASP A 121 2.39 -13.71 -7.03
CA ASP A 121 2.79 -15.00 -7.60
C ASP A 121 4.20 -15.00 -8.23
N VAL A 122 4.84 -13.83 -8.27
CA VAL A 122 6.25 -13.66 -8.65
C VAL A 122 7.11 -13.34 -7.43
N GLU A 123 8.43 -13.34 -7.59
CA GLU A 123 9.30 -12.82 -6.54
C GLU A 123 8.93 -11.36 -6.26
N GLN A 124 8.57 -11.07 -5.02
CA GLN A 124 8.08 -9.75 -4.57
C GLN A 124 9.06 -9.18 -3.56
N LEU A 125 9.37 -7.89 -3.70
CA LEU A 125 10.37 -7.24 -2.87
C LEU A 125 9.72 -6.47 -1.71
N ILE A 126 10.38 -6.55 -0.56
CA ILE A 126 10.27 -5.59 0.54
C ILE A 126 11.55 -4.75 0.46
N THR A 127 11.44 -3.55 -0.10
CA THR A 127 12.57 -2.75 -0.55
C THR A 127 12.48 -1.28 -0.12
N GLY A 128 13.53 -0.52 -0.41
CA GLY A 128 13.59 0.92 -0.21
C GLY A 128 14.92 1.36 0.40
N THR A 129 14.89 2.49 1.11
CA THR A 129 16.05 3.06 1.82
C THR A 129 15.85 3.14 3.33
N GLN A 130 14.64 2.86 3.82
CA GLN A 130 14.28 2.93 5.23
C GLN A 130 13.79 1.58 5.73
N VAL A 131 13.92 1.33 7.04
CA VAL A 131 13.40 0.13 7.69
C VAL A 131 11.88 0.09 7.54
N SER A 132 11.32 -1.07 7.20
CA SER A 132 9.86 -1.27 7.21
C SER A 132 9.43 -1.90 8.53
N ASN A 133 8.41 -1.31 9.15
CA ASN A 133 7.85 -1.76 10.42
C ASN A 133 6.43 -2.26 10.20
N PHE A 134 6.19 -3.56 10.24
CA PHE A 134 4.85 -4.15 10.14
C PHE A 134 4.33 -4.53 11.52
N ASN A 135 3.02 -4.45 11.73
CA ASN A 135 2.42 -5.07 12.91
C ASN A 135 2.13 -6.54 12.62
N ILE A 136 1.23 -6.81 11.67
CA ILE A 136 0.99 -8.14 11.10
C ILE A 136 1.53 -8.17 9.67
N LEU A 137 2.41 -9.12 9.37
CA LEU A 137 2.92 -9.39 8.03
C LEU A 137 2.55 -10.81 7.58
N GLU A 138 1.70 -10.88 6.57
CA GLU A 138 1.31 -12.14 5.93
C GLU A 138 1.93 -12.24 4.53
N LEU A 139 2.56 -13.37 4.21
CA LEU A 139 3.10 -13.65 2.89
C LEU A 139 2.23 -14.70 2.20
N ARG A 140 1.67 -14.37 1.03
CA ARG A 140 0.79 -15.23 0.23
C ARG A 140 1.21 -15.24 -1.25
N GLY A 141 0.39 -15.92 -2.06
CA GLY A 141 0.59 -16.19 -3.47
C GLY A 141 0.70 -17.70 -3.73
N ASP A 142 0.85 -18.06 -5.00
CA ASP A 142 0.94 -19.43 -5.52
C ASP A 142 2.17 -19.64 -6.43
N GLY A 143 3.05 -18.64 -6.54
CA GLY A 143 4.34 -18.73 -7.25
C GLY A 143 5.18 -19.95 -6.86
N ILE A 144 6.03 -20.44 -7.77
CA ILE A 144 6.89 -21.62 -7.60
C ILE A 144 8.38 -21.29 -7.83
N GLY A 145 9.29 -22.15 -7.36
CA GLY A 145 10.74 -21.92 -7.53
C GLY A 145 11.19 -20.60 -6.91
N THR A 146 11.90 -19.76 -7.68
CA THR A 146 12.31 -18.41 -7.24
C THR A 146 11.12 -17.51 -6.91
N ASN A 147 9.97 -17.72 -7.55
CA ASN A 147 8.76 -16.93 -7.35
C ASN A 147 8.00 -17.30 -6.06
N ARG A 148 8.48 -18.28 -5.28
CA ARG A 148 7.97 -18.52 -3.91
C ARG A 148 8.45 -17.47 -2.91
N LYS A 149 9.49 -16.73 -3.28
CA LYS A 149 10.22 -15.85 -2.37
C LYS A 149 9.56 -14.49 -2.29
N LYS A 150 9.44 -13.99 -1.06
CA LYS A 150 9.42 -12.57 -0.76
C LYS A 150 10.84 -12.20 -0.34
N ARG A 151 11.43 -11.18 -0.93
CA ARG A 151 12.84 -10.85 -0.71
C ARG A 151 12.98 -9.49 -0.05
N MET A 152 13.77 -9.44 1.00
CA MET A 152 14.13 -8.21 1.69
C MET A 152 15.38 -7.61 1.05
N THR A 153 15.35 -6.31 0.80
CA THR A 153 16.54 -5.51 0.46
C THR A 153 16.77 -4.37 1.47
N ILE A 154 16.04 -4.42 2.59
CA ILE A 154 16.10 -3.52 3.74
C ILE A 154 15.84 -4.33 5.01
N ASN A 155 16.21 -3.80 6.18
CA ASN A 155 15.81 -4.38 7.45
C ASN A 155 14.29 -4.27 7.64
N VAL A 156 13.71 -5.24 8.33
CA VAL A 156 12.28 -5.32 8.60
C VAL A 156 12.05 -5.67 10.07
N ASN A 157 11.10 -4.97 10.68
CA ASN A 157 10.56 -5.30 11.99
C ASN A 157 9.10 -5.76 11.83
N VAL A 158 8.73 -6.81 12.55
CA VAL A 158 7.35 -7.30 12.68
C VAL A 158 7.01 -7.34 14.17
N TYR A 159 5.98 -6.63 14.61
CA TYR A 159 5.70 -6.40 16.03
C TYR A 159 4.69 -7.34 16.68
N ASP A 160 3.88 -8.06 15.90
CA ASP A 160 2.91 -9.02 16.41
C ASP A 160 3.09 -10.40 15.77
N SER A 161 2.81 -10.52 14.47
CA SER A 161 2.82 -11.82 13.81
C SER A 161 3.38 -11.78 12.38
N LEU A 162 4.21 -12.78 12.09
CA LEU A 162 4.72 -13.10 10.76
C LEU A 162 4.15 -14.45 10.32
N SER A 163 3.33 -14.45 9.27
CA SER A 163 2.85 -15.68 8.63
C SER A 163 3.49 -15.85 7.27
N LEU A 164 4.27 -16.93 7.11
CA LEU A 164 4.89 -17.27 5.82
C LEU A 164 3.95 -18.08 4.91
N ASN A 165 2.88 -18.66 5.45
CA ASN A 165 2.01 -19.60 4.75
C ASN A 165 2.79 -20.65 3.92
N ASN A 166 2.65 -20.64 2.59
CA ASN A 166 3.33 -21.51 1.64
C ASN A 166 4.53 -20.81 0.93
N ARG A 167 4.93 -19.62 1.41
CA ARG A 167 5.99 -18.76 0.87
C ARG A 167 7.31 -18.92 1.62
N GLU A 168 8.37 -18.35 1.05
CA GLU A 168 9.69 -18.21 1.66
C GLU A 168 10.02 -16.72 1.84
N LEU A 169 10.68 -16.34 2.94
CA LEU A 169 11.21 -14.99 3.15
C LEU A 169 12.73 -15.00 3.03
N ALA A 170 13.27 -14.42 1.97
CA ALA A 170 14.71 -14.30 1.75
C ALA A 170 15.22 -13.00 2.37
N THR A 171 16.01 -13.12 3.44
CA THR A 171 16.57 -11.97 4.17
C THR A 171 17.91 -11.48 3.60
N ASP A 172 18.62 -12.33 2.87
CA ASP A 172 19.98 -12.09 2.37
C ASP A 172 20.91 -11.57 3.49
N SER A 173 21.40 -10.32 3.40
CA SER A 173 22.24 -9.66 4.41
C SER A 173 21.47 -8.77 5.39
N PHE A 174 20.14 -8.75 5.31
CA PHE A 174 19.27 -7.88 6.12
C PHE A 174 18.73 -8.59 7.34
N VAL A 175 18.42 -7.80 8.37
CA VAL A 175 17.88 -8.29 9.63
C VAL A 175 16.36 -8.25 9.59
N LEU A 176 15.76 -9.39 9.89
CA LEU A 176 14.35 -9.51 10.24
C LEU A 176 14.25 -9.64 11.77
N SER A 177 13.58 -8.69 12.41
CA SER A 177 13.19 -8.80 13.82
C SER A 177 11.71 -9.12 13.92
N VAL A 178 11.38 -10.19 14.65
CA VAL A 178 9.98 -10.53 14.97
C VAL A 178 9.84 -10.47 16.49
N GLN A 179 9.00 -9.56 16.96
CA GLN A 179 8.54 -9.49 18.33
C GLN A 179 7.09 -9.97 18.32
N ASN A 180 6.72 -10.84 19.26
CA ASN A 180 5.34 -11.29 19.40
C ASN A 180 4.77 -10.70 20.68
N THR A 181 3.63 -10.03 20.57
CA THR A 181 2.96 -9.33 21.67
C THR A 181 2.48 -10.26 22.79
N GLU A 182 2.28 -11.56 22.52
CA GLU A 182 1.93 -12.58 23.51
C GLU A 182 3.13 -13.07 24.34
N SER A 183 4.35 -12.55 24.08
CA SER A 183 5.59 -12.99 24.74
C SER A 183 6.08 -12.07 25.85
N THR A 184 5.25 -11.11 26.30
CA THR A 184 5.51 -10.20 27.44
C THR A 184 4.43 -10.31 28.50
#